data_AF-A0AA37W7L9-F1
#
_entry.id   AF-A0AA37W7L9-F1
#
_cell.length_a   1.000
_cell.length_b   1.000
_cell.length_c   1.000
_cell.angle_alpha   90.00
_cell.angle_beta   90.00
_cell.angle_gamma   90.00
#
_symmetry.space_group_name_H-M   'P 1'
#
loop_
_entity.id
_entity.type
_entity.pdbx_description
1 polymer ?
#
loop_
_entity_poly.entity_id
_entity_poly.type
_entity_poly.pdbx_seq_one_letter_code
_entity_poly.pdbx_strand_id
1 'polypeptide(L)'
;MNKLINRIEIAKDFAQTMIEQTITSVQGVHNTIANTSYELIKLTPANPILMSDLKQRHDEVSGQVYETIRAVNQQVGGLASELFGSLEDSKAADQAMNQATPTTKD
;
A
#
# COMPACT_ATOMS: atom_id res chain seq x y z
N MET A 1 -17.54 -5.95 21.96
CA MET A 1 -16.13 -5.49 22.02
C MET A 1 -15.44 -5.51 20.64
N ASN A 2 -16.14 -5.96 19.58
CA ASN A 2 -15.73 -5.87 18.15
C ASN A 2 -15.61 -4.43 17.62
N LYS A 3 -16.26 -3.46 18.27
CA LYS A 3 -16.23 -2.05 17.82
C LYS A 3 -14.81 -1.45 17.81
N LEU A 4 -13.91 -1.90 18.69
CA LEU A 4 -12.54 -1.36 18.72
C LEU A 4 -11.69 -1.95 17.57
N ILE A 5 -11.72 -3.26 17.38
CA ILE A 5 -11.00 -3.94 16.28
C ILE A 5 -11.49 -3.42 14.93
N ASN A 6 -12.81 -3.32 14.73
CA ASN A 6 -13.37 -2.74 13.50
C ASN A 6 -12.94 -1.28 13.27
N ARG A 7 -12.83 -0.47 14.33
CA ARG A 7 -12.35 0.91 14.20
C ARG A 7 -10.88 0.98 13.80
N ILE A 8 -10.07 0.05 14.30
CA ILE A 8 -8.66 -0.03 13.95
C ILE A 8 -8.51 -0.52 12.50
N GLU A 9 -9.31 -1.49 12.05
CA GLU A 9 -9.35 -1.94 10.65
C GLU A 9 -9.70 -0.79 9.70
N ILE A 10 -10.75 -0.01 10.02
CA ILE A 10 -11.14 1.19 9.25
C ILE A 10 -10.01 2.23 9.21
N ALA A 11 -9.33 2.46 10.34
CA ALA A 11 -8.21 3.39 10.39
C ALA A 11 -7.02 2.91 9.53
N LYS A 12 -6.74 1.60 9.54
CA LYS A 12 -5.75 0.97 8.66
C LYS A 12 -6.12 1.13 7.20
N ASP A 13 -7.38 0.87 6.81
CA ASP A 13 -7.87 1.03 5.43
C ASP A 13 -7.75 2.48 4.96
N PHE A 14 -8.10 3.42 5.84
CA PHE A 14 -7.93 4.85 5.57
C PHE A 14 -6.47 5.20 5.34
N ALA A 15 -5.56 4.74 6.21
CA ALA A 15 -4.13 4.97 6.06
C ALA A 15 -3.58 4.38 4.75
N GLN A 16 -3.93 3.13 4.42
CA GLN A 16 -3.52 2.50 3.16
C GLN A 16 -4.00 3.28 1.93
N THR A 17 -5.25 3.77 1.97
CA THR A 17 -5.84 4.59 0.90
C THR A 17 -5.10 5.92 0.76
N MET A 18 -4.81 6.60 1.86
CA MET A 18 -4.08 7.87 1.85
C MET A 18 -2.64 7.70 1.34
N ILE A 19 -1.99 6.60 1.70
CA ILE A 19 -0.66 6.26 1.19
C ILE A 19 -0.74 6.00 -0.32
N GLU A 20 -1.71 5.22 -0.80
CA GLU A 20 -1.89 4.95 -2.24
C GLU A 20 -2.12 6.23 -3.06
N GLN A 21 -2.95 7.14 -2.55
CA GLN A 21 -3.17 8.45 -3.17
C GLN A 21 -1.89 9.28 -3.21
N THR A 22 -1.09 9.22 -2.14
CA THR A 22 0.20 9.93 -2.06
C THR A 22 1.20 9.37 -3.07
N ILE A 23 1.33 8.04 -3.16
CA ILE A 23 2.19 7.36 -4.14
C ILE A 23 1.79 7.81 -5.55
N THR A 24 0.49 7.77 -5.86
CA THR A 24 -0.05 8.17 -7.17
C THR A 24 0.25 9.64 -7.48
N SER A 25 0.08 10.54 -6.50
CA SER A 25 0.38 11.97 -6.67
C SER A 25 1.87 12.21 -6.95
N VAL A 26 2.75 11.61 -6.14
CA VAL A 26 4.21 11.75 -6.31
C VAL A 26 4.67 11.16 -7.64
N GLN A 27 4.16 10.00 -8.03
CA GLN A 27 4.43 9.40 -9.35
C GLN A 27 3.98 10.31 -10.49
N GLY A 28 2.82 10.94 -10.37
CA GLY A 28 2.32 11.91 -11.36
C GLY A 28 3.27 13.10 -11.52
N VAL A 29 3.71 13.71 -10.41
CA VAL A 29 4.66 14.82 -10.44
C VAL A 29 6.00 14.39 -11.06
N HIS A 30 6.54 13.25 -10.66
CA HIS A 30 7.79 12.72 -11.21
C HIS A 30 7.69 12.47 -12.71
N ASN A 31 6.60 11.86 -13.19
CA ASN A 31 6.36 11.64 -14.61
C ASN A 31 6.27 12.96 -15.38
N THR A 32 5.59 13.98 -14.84
CA THR A 32 5.53 15.31 -15.47
C THR A 32 6.91 15.94 -15.60
N ILE A 33 7.74 15.88 -14.55
CA ILE A 33 9.11 16.40 -14.59
C ILE A 33 9.92 15.66 -15.66
N ALA A 34 9.92 14.32 -15.63
CA ALA A 34 10.66 13.50 -16.58
C ALA A 34 10.23 13.77 -18.03
N ASN A 35 8.92 13.80 -18.30
CA ASN A 35 8.39 14.11 -19.64
C ASN A 35 8.82 15.50 -20.11
N THR A 36 8.74 16.51 -19.23
CA THR A 36 9.19 17.86 -19.56
C THR A 36 10.67 17.89 -19.91
N SER A 37 11.51 17.19 -19.15
CA SER A 37 12.94 17.06 -19.44
C SER A 37 13.19 16.40 -20.80
N TYR A 38 12.49 15.33 -21.15
CA TYR A 38 12.63 14.69 -22.45
C TYR A 38 12.19 15.59 -23.61
N GLU A 39 11.11 16.36 -23.47
CA GLU A 39 10.70 17.33 -24.49
C GLU A 39 11.76 18.42 -24.71
N LEU A 40 12.40 18.90 -23.64
CA LEU A 40 13.50 19.87 -23.77
C LEU A 40 14.73 19.29 -24.47
N ILE A 41 15.10 18.05 -24.16
CA ILE A 41 16.26 17.39 -24.78
C ILE A 41 16.04 17.18 -26.28
N LYS A 42 14.81 16.94 -26.74
CA LYS A 42 14.48 16.86 -28.18
C LYS A 42 14.78 18.14 -28.96
N LEU A 43 14.89 19.29 -28.30
CA LEU A 43 15.27 20.57 -28.92
C LEU A 43 16.77 20.69 -29.17
N THR A 44 17.58 19.76 -28.65
CA THR A 44 19.02 19.70 -28.87
C THR A 44 19.35 18.76 -30.05
N PRO A 45 20.51 18.91 -30.73
CA PRO A 45 20.95 17.98 -31.75
C PRO A 45 21.43 16.65 -31.14
N ALA A 46 20.54 15.95 -30.44
CA ALA A 46 20.74 14.64 -29.84
C ALA A 46 20.24 13.53 -30.78
N ASN A 47 20.85 12.34 -30.69
CA ASN A 47 20.43 11.17 -31.47
C ASN A 47 19.02 10.71 -31.03
N PRO A 48 18.01 10.73 -31.93
CA PRO A 48 16.62 10.40 -31.56
C PRO A 48 16.43 8.97 -31.04
N ILE A 49 17.19 8.00 -31.54
CA ILE A 49 17.09 6.59 -31.13
C ILE A 49 17.59 6.43 -29.69
N LEU A 50 18.73 7.05 -29.37
CA LEU A 50 19.28 7.03 -28.00
C LEU A 50 18.33 7.72 -27.00
N MET A 51 17.67 8.80 -27.40
CA MET A 51 16.72 9.51 -26.54
C MET A 51 15.45 8.69 -26.28
N SER A 52 14.97 7.96 -27.28
CA SER A 52 13.83 7.06 -27.11
C SER A 52 14.16 5.89 -26.17
N ASP A 53 15.33 5.26 -26.34
CA ASP A 53 15.77 4.16 -25.45
C ASP A 53 15.96 4.65 -24.01
N LEU A 54 16.56 5.83 -23.83
CA LEU A 54 16.75 6.44 -22.51
C LEU A 54 15.40 6.69 -21.81
N LYS A 55 14.44 7.28 -22.52
CA LYS A 55 13.10 7.52 -21.98
C LYS A 55 12.41 6.22 -21.59
N GLN A 56 12.46 5.21 -22.45
CA GLN A 56 11.84 3.92 -22.18
C GLN A 56 12.42 3.29 -20.90
N ARG A 57 13.76 3.21 -20.79
CA ARG A 57 14.43 2.64 -19.61
C ARG A 57 14.08 3.40 -18.33
N HIS A 58 14.02 4.73 -18.41
CA HIS A 58 13.60 5.55 -17.29
C HIS A 58 12.17 5.22 -16.86
N ASP A 59 11.23 5.16 -17.81
CA ASP A 59 9.82 4.90 -17.53
C ASP A 59 9.62 3.50 -16.93
N GLU A 60 10.36 2.49 -17.42
CA GLU A 60 10.38 1.13 -16.87
C GLU A 60 10.87 1.11 -15.41
N VAL A 61 12.04 1.72 -15.14
CA VAL A 61 12.64 1.73 -13.79
C VAL A 61 11.79 2.55 -12.82
N SER A 62 11.34 3.74 -13.23
CA SER A 62 10.48 4.59 -12.41
C SER A 62 9.18 3.88 -12.06
N GLY A 63 8.53 3.26 -13.06
CA GLY A 63 7.33 2.44 -12.85
C GLY A 63 7.57 1.33 -11.83
N GLN A 64 8.65 0.57 -11.98
CA GLN A 64 9.00 -0.52 -11.06
C GLN A 64 9.21 -0.03 -9.62
N VAL A 65 9.83 1.13 -9.43
CA VAL A 65 10.00 1.73 -8.09
C VAL A 65 8.65 2.02 -7.45
N TYR A 66 7.72 2.68 -8.16
CA TYR A 66 6.40 2.98 -7.60
C TYR A 66 5.57 1.73 -7.33
N GLU A 67 5.61 0.73 -8.21
CA GLU A 67 4.96 -0.56 -7.95
C GLU A 67 5.53 -1.27 -6.73
N THR A 68 6.84 -1.17 -6.51
CA THR A 68 7.47 -1.72 -5.29
C THR A 68 6.96 -1.01 -4.03
N ILE A 69 6.83 0.32 -4.08
CA ILE A 69 6.30 1.10 -2.95
C ILE A 69 4.84 0.70 -2.66
N ARG A 70 4.02 0.51 -3.70
CA ARG A 70 2.63 0.01 -3.56
C ARG A 70 2.59 -1.38 -2.92
N ALA A 71 3.44 -2.30 -3.40
CA ALA A 71 3.53 -3.64 -2.85
C ALA A 71 3.86 -3.64 -1.36
N VAL A 72 4.77 -2.76 -0.91
CA VAL A 72 5.08 -2.57 0.51
C VAL A 72 3.86 -2.06 1.29
N ASN A 73 3.14 -1.05 0.78
CA ASN A 73 1.90 -0.54 1.41
C ASN A 73 0.83 -1.64 1.59
N GLN A 74 0.68 -2.52 0.59
CA GLN A 74 -0.25 -3.65 0.64
C GLN A 74 0.20 -4.71 1.63
N GLN A 75 1.48 -5.11 1.61
CA GLN A 75 2.02 -6.12 2.52
C GLN A 75 1.93 -5.68 3.98
N VAL A 76 2.25 -4.42 4.28
CA VAL A 76 2.16 -3.88 5.65
C VAL A 76 0.72 -3.88 6.15
N GLY A 77 -0.25 -3.46 5.33
CA GLY A 77 -1.65 -3.51 5.74
C GLY A 77 -2.22 -4.93 5.83
N GLY A 78 -1.77 -5.85 4.97
CA GLY A 78 -2.11 -7.27 5.07
C GLY A 78 -1.64 -7.88 6.40
N LEU A 79 -0.39 -7.61 6.79
CA LEU A 79 0.15 -8.02 8.08
C LEU A 79 -0.67 -7.45 9.26
N ALA A 80 -1.09 -6.17 9.16
CA ALA A 80 -1.93 -5.56 10.18
C ALA A 80 -3.29 -6.27 10.30
N SER A 81 -3.96 -6.56 9.18
CA SER A 81 -5.23 -7.29 9.16
C SER A 81 -5.11 -8.71 9.74
N GLU A 82 -4.02 -9.43 9.44
CA GLU A 82 -3.75 -10.76 10.02
C GLU A 82 -3.64 -10.68 11.56
N LEU A 83 -2.92 -9.69 12.08
CA LEU A 83 -2.78 -9.48 13.53
C LEU A 83 -4.12 -9.14 14.18
N PHE A 84 -4.92 -8.26 13.57
CA PHE A 84 -6.23 -7.88 14.11
C PHE A 84 -7.22 -9.05 14.08
N GLY A 85 -7.22 -9.87 13.02
CA GLY A 85 -8.01 -11.09 12.93
C GLY A 85 -7.63 -12.11 14.00
N SER A 86 -6.34 -12.37 14.20
CA SER A 86 -5.87 -13.29 15.25
C SER A 86 -6.30 -12.87 16.66
N LEU A 87 -6.30 -11.56 16.95
CA LEU A 87 -6.78 -11.01 18.21
C LEU A 87 -8.30 -11.14 18.37
N GLU A 88 -9.07 -10.99 17.29
CA GLU A 88 -10.52 -11.20 17.31
C GLU A 88 -10.87 -12.67 17.57
N ASP A 89 -10.19 -13.59 16.86
CA ASP A 89 -10.40 -15.04 16.98
C ASP A 89 -10.06 -15.56 18.39
N SER A 90 -8.90 -15.16 18.93
CA SER A 90 -8.49 -15.56 20.28
C SER A 90 -9.52 -15.16 21.33
N LYS A 91 -10.07 -13.96 21.18
CA LYS A 91 -11.09 -13.44 22.10
C LYS A 91 -12.44 -14.13 21.94
N ALA A 92 -12.82 -14.48 20.70
CA ALA A 92 -14.02 -15.26 20.43
C ALA A 92 -13.91 -16.66 21.07
N ALA A 93 -12.74 -17.30 20.99
CA ALA A 93 -12.46 -18.58 21.63
C ALA A 93 -12.58 -18.49 23.17
N ASP A 94 -11.96 -17.48 23.79
CA ASP A 94 -12.07 -17.25 25.24
C ASP A 94 -13.52 -17.07 25.69
N GLN A 95 -14.33 -16.35 24.92
CA GLN A 95 -15.75 -16.14 25.22
C GLN A 95 -16.55 -17.44 25.11
N ALA A 96 -16.28 -18.26 24.10
CA ALA A 96 -16.93 -19.55 23.93
C ALA A 96 -16.58 -20.51 25.07
N MET A 97 -15.31 -20.56 25.50
CA MET A 97 -14.87 -21.39 26.64
C MET A 97 -15.53 -20.97 27.96
N ASN A 98 -15.62 -19.66 28.21
CA ASN A 98 -16.28 -19.14 29.41
C ASN A 98 -17.80 -19.38 29.42
N GLN A 99 -18.45 -19.44 28.26
CA GLN A 99 -19.88 -19.79 28.15
C GLN A 99 -20.13 -21.30 28.24
N ALA A 100 -19.17 -22.12 27.83
CA ALA A 100 -19.27 -23.58 27.84
C ALA A 100 -18.99 -24.21 29.22
N THR A 101 -18.49 -23.45 30.20
CA THR A 101 -18.25 -23.95 31.57
C THR A 101 -19.50 -23.71 32.43
N PRO A 102 -20.32 -24.73 32.75
CA PRO A 102 -21.45 -24.53 33.65
C PRO A 102 -20.90 -24.28 35.04
N THR A 103 -21.43 -23.26 35.73
CA THR A 103 -21.27 -23.14 37.18
C THR A 103 -21.87 -24.38 37.83
N THR A 104 -21.05 -25.39 38.12
CA THR A 104 -21.33 -26.37 39.17
C THR A 104 -21.31 -25.58 40.47
N LYS A 105 -22.49 -25.08 40.85
CA LYS A 105 -22.77 -24.64 42.20
C LYS A 105 -23.09 -25.90 43.00
N ASP A 106 -22.12 -26.31 43.81
CA ASP A 106 -22.37 -27.16 44.97
C ASP A 106 -23.12 -26.38 46.06
#